data_AF-A0A0B3SB34-F1
#
_entry.id   AF-A0A0B3SB34-F1
#
_cell.length_a   1.000
_cell.length_b   1.000
_cell.length_c   1.000
_cell.angle_alpha   90.00
_cell.angle_beta   90.00
_cell.angle_gamma   90.00
#
_symmetry.space_group_name_H-M   'P 1'
#
loop_
_entity.id
_entity.type
_entity.pdbx_description
1 polymer ?
#
loop_
_entity_poly.entity_id
_entity_poly.type
_entity_poly.pdbx_seq_one_letter_code
_entity_poly.pdbx_strand_id
1 'polypeptide(L)'
;MPQSISQYIFGNSLVNYTDASDVYANVPIWMDLFADTAGFGYAVSGSYGFLRNFADWPEPYDQWGFPGVAGAWNSDLVGFADAVFDSILITPANFIQDVSPDTHYSGDSRSPFDAVIDIVDDLLADHPAALLLVYEGWADMAPYVPEFPISTEAFAQYHAYNMGAYHDWFLDLVDMVNIARPTADLALLPVASILSELMTGVLSSVPAEAFYIDNAPHGTETTYFLAAMITYQASYGQLPQLPASLPAAIHPDVLANFDTINAEIETALEAAGFTILAPAPDSPGYYDAEYFVLDEGIADLDEVPFNTPDALATRVMIDFLDEAGAIWPEGPEDHMAARYTRTVESPEGGVYGLRLTADDAARVYVDGALVLDSADAERNDPIIAEVNLSPGTHMVEIRYVDIAQEASLQVEWDYRRPLPDQTSTTHPQEPIPRDRDSLEPGLIDPDLPPSPGGGTPYLVAQSFVPPEPEPEPLSVDSFVFDLAY
;
A
#
# COMPACT_ATOMS: atom_id res chain seq x y z
N MET A 1 11.75 3.16 5.97
CA MET A 1 10.33 2.84 5.67
C MET A 1 9.49 3.41 6.79
N PRO A 2 8.32 4.00 6.50
CA PRO A 2 7.45 4.51 7.54
C PRO A 2 6.87 3.36 8.36
N GLN A 3 6.89 3.48 9.70
CA GLN A 3 6.17 2.58 10.62
C GLN A 3 4.67 2.91 10.68
N SER A 4 4.24 4.01 10.07
CA SER A 4 2.84 4.34 9.89
C SER A 4 2.65 5.17 8.62
N ILE A 5 1.59 4.89 7.85
CA ILE A 5 1.23 5.62 6.63
C ILE A 5 -0.12 6.31 6.82
N SER A 6 -0.15 7.60 6.55
CA SER A 6 -1.35 8.41 6.32
C SER A 6 -1.57 8.59 4.81
N GLN A 7 -2.71 8.18 4.29
CA GLN A 7 -3.00 8.20 2.85
C GLN A 7 -4.32 8.91 2.53
N TYR A 8 -4.31 9.71 1.46
CA TYR A 8 -5.54 10.21 0.84
C TYR A 8 -5.78 9.56 -0.53
N ILE A 9 -7.01 9.18 -0.82
CA ILE A 9 -7.36 8.52 -2.10
C ILE A 9 -8.46 9.30 -2.82
N PHE A 10 -8.13 9.79 -4.02
CA PHE A 10 -9.09 10.21 -5.04
C PHE A 10 -9.57 8.98 -5.81
N GLY A 11 -10.59 8.30 -5.28
CA GLY A 11 -10.89 6.93 -5.64
C GLY A 11 -12.25 6.70 -6.29
N ASN A 12 -12.44 5.45 -6.71
CA ASN A 12 -13.70 4.93 -7.26
C ASN A 12 -13.91 3.47 -6.80
N SER A 13 -14.87 2.78 -7.41
CA SER A 13 -15.26 1.41 -7.01
C SER A 13 -14.13 0.39 -7.07
N LEU A 14 -13.10 0.59 -7.89
CA LEU A 14 -11.97 -0.35 -8.02
C LEU A 14 -11.00 -0.31 -6.83
N VAL A 15 -11.16 0.66 -5.93
CA VAL A 15 -10.42 0.74 -4.66
C VAL A 15 -11.36 0.51 -3.48
N ASN A 16 -12.56 1.08 -3.53
CA ASN A 16 -13.58 1.00 -2.49
C ASN A 16 -14.92 0.64 -3.12
N TYR A 17 -15.41 -0.59 -2.94
CA TYR A 17 -16.70 -1.03 -3.49
C TYR A 17 -17.79 -1.08 -2.41
N THR A 18 -18.54 0.02 -2.29
CA THR A 18 -19.56 0.21 -1.24
C THR A 18 -20.80 -0.68 -1.39
N ASP A 19 -21.10 -1.14 -2.60
CA ASP A 19 -22.27 -1.99 -2.85
C ASP A 19 -21.96 -3.49 -2.68
N ALA A 20 -20.72 -3.83 -2.31
CA ALA A 20 -20.33 -5.19 -2.00
C ALA A 20 -21.13 -5.74 -0.81
N SER A 21 -21.41 -7.05 -0.86
CA SER A 21 -22.02 -7.74 0.28
C SER A 21 -21.07 -7.92 1.47
N ASP A 22 -19.77 -7.79 1.25
CA ASP A 22 -18.72 -7.97 2.24
C ASP A 22 -17.81 -6.73 2.29
N VAL A 23 -17.40 -6.36 3.50
CA VAL A 23 -16.49 -5.25 3.76
C VAL A 23 -15.09 -5.51 3.19
N TYR A 24 -14.71 -6.76 2.94
CA TYR A 24 -13.39 -7.11 2.40
C TYR A 24 -13.24 -6.86 0.89
N ALA A 25 -14.28 -6.37 0.21
CA ALA A 25 -14.17 -5.89 -1.18
C ALA A 25 -13.63 -4.45 -1.25
N ASN A 26 -12.61 -4.13 -0.45
CA ASN A 26 -12.05 -2.79 -0.29
C ASN A 26 -10.54 -2.86 -0.02
N VAL A 27 -9.74 -2.20 -0.85
CA VAL A 27 -8.27 -2.13 -0.68
C VAL A 27 -7.87 -1.59 0.69
N PRO A 28 -8.47 -0.50 1.22
CA PRO A 28 -8.00 0.10 2.47
C PRO A 28 -8.17 -0.81 3.71
N ILE A 29 -9.15 -1.72 3.71
CA ILE A 29 -9.33 -2.67 4.82
C ILE A 29 -8.19 -3.70 4.83
N TRP A 30 -7.77 -4.17 3.66
CA TRP A 30 -6.63 -5.09 3.58
C TRP A 30 -5.30 -4.40 3.87
N MET A 31 -5.12 -3.15 3.44
CA MET A 31 -3.97 -2.33 3.79
C MET A 31 -3.81 -2.21 5.31
N ASP A 32 -4.90 -1.93 6.03
CA ASP A 32 -4.93 -1.87 7.49
C ASP A 32 -4.55 -3.21 8.13
N LEU A 33 -5.14 -4.31 7.66
CA LEU A 33 -4.84 -5.65 8.16
C LEU A 33 -3.37 -6.05 7.94
N PHE A 34 -2.80 -5.76 6.78
CA PHE A 34 -1.39 -6.04 6.50
C PHE A 34 -0.46 -5.18 7.35
N ALA A 35 -0.81 -3.89 7.53
CA ALA A 35 -0.05 -2.98 8.38
C ALA A 35 -0.08 -3.44 9.84
N ASP A 36 -1.27 -3.70 10.40
CA ASP A 36 -1.44 -4.18 11.78
C ASP A 36 -0.70 -5.51 12.01
N THR A 37 -0.79 -6.45 11.05
CA THR A 37 -0.05 -7.71 11.10
C THR A 37 1.47 -7.49 11.20
N ALA A 38 1.99 -6.46 10.56
CA ALA A 38 3.40 -6.11 10.58
C ALA A 38 3.78 -5.10 11.70
N GLY A 39 2.84 -4.74 12.59
CA GLY A 39 3.05 -3.80 13.68
C GLY A 39 3.09 -2.32 13.24
N PHE A 40 2.49 -1.98 12.11
CA PHE A 40 2.43 -0.62 11.57
C PHE A 40 1.05 0.00 11.69
N GLY A 41 1.01 1.33 11.70
CA GLY A 41 -0.23 2.09 11.67
C GLY A 41 -0.66 2.46 10.24
N TYR A 42 -1.90 2.19 9.87
CA TYR A 42 -2.47 2.71 8.63
C TYR A 42 -3.63 3.66 8.92
N ALA A 43 -3.61 4.82 8.29
CA ALA A 43 -4.71 5.77 8.32
C ALA A 43 -5.06 6.19 6.89
N VAL A 44 -6.35 6.25 6.60
CA VAL A 44 -6.84 6.53 5.24
C VAL A 44 -8.05 7.44 5.26
N SER A 45 -8.08 8.39 4.33
CA SER A 45 -9.28 9.14 3.97
C SER A 45 -9.41 9.13 2.45
N GLY A 46 -10.61 9.39 1.93
CA GLY A 46 -10.79 9.40 0.49
C GLY A 46 -12.13 9.98 0.06
N SER A 47 -12.23 10.14 -1.25
CA SER A 47 -13.39 10.69 -1.95
C SER A 47 -13.76 9.83 -3.14
N TYR A 48 -15.05 9.72 -3.42
CA TYR A 48 -15.58 9.08 -4.63
C TYR A 48 -15.69 10.06 -5.79
N GLY A 49 -15.19 9.64 -6.94
CA GLY A 49 -15.38 10.37 -8.19
C GLY A 49 -14.45 9.90 -9.30
N PHE A 50 -14.30 10.75 -10.30
CA PHE A 50 -13.34 10.59 -11.39
C PHE A 50 -12.57 11.88 -11.59
N LEU A 51 -11.50 11.82 -12.40
CA LEU A 51 -10.55 12.92 -12.61
C LEU A 51 -11.22 14.29 -12.83
N ARG A 52 -12.27 14.36 -13.66
CA ARG A 52 -13.00 15.63 -13.88
C ARG A 52 -13.66 16.17 -12.62
N ASN A 53 -14.26 15.30 -11.81
CA ASN A 53 -14.87 15.71 -10.55
C ASN A 53 -13.81 16.26 -9.59
N PHE A 54 -12.69 15.54 -9.46
CA PHE A 54 -11.60 15.93 -8.58
C PHE A 54 -10.96 17.26 -9.01
N ALA A 55 -10.70 17.43 -10.31
CA ALA A 55 -10.15 18.67 -10.88
C ALA A 55 -11.10 19.88 -10.83
N ASP A 56 -12.40 19.67 -10.65
CA ASP A 56 -13.39 20.74 -10.51
C ASP A 56 -13.62 21.16 -9.06
N TRP A 57 -13.18 20.35 -8.09
CA TRP A 57 -13.41 20.65 -6.69
C TRP A 57 -12.48 21.77 -6.23
N PRO A 58 -13.02 22.81 -5.56
CA PRO A 58 -12.18 23.86 -4.99
C PRO A 58 -11.31 23.34 -3.85
N GLU A 59 -11.74 22.26 -3.21
CA GLU A 59 -11.01 21.54 -2.17
C GLU A 59 -11.55 20.10 -2.09
N PRO A 60 -10.69 19.09 -1.89
CA PRO A 60 -11.15 17.73 -1.57
C PRO A 60 -11.90 17.67 -0.23
N TYR A 61 -12.57 16.56 0.04
CA TYR A 61 -13.22 16.32 1.33
C TYR A 61 -13.20 14.83 1.69
N ASP A 62 -13.39 14.50 2.96
CA ASP A 62 -13.40 13.11 3.43
C ASP A 62 -14.82 12.52 3.34
N GLN A 63 -15.01 11.54 2.46
CA GLN A 63 -16.28 10.84 2.29
C GLN A 63 -16.23 9.39 2.78
N TRP A 64 -15.02 8.83 2.86
CA TRP A 64 -14.82 7.41 3.15
C TRP A 64 -14.67 7.16 4.64
N GLY A 65 -15.18 6.01 5.08
CA GLY A 65 -14.94 5.48 6.41
C GLY A 65 -15.09 3.97 6.40
N PHE A 66 -14.13 3.27 7.00
CA PHE A 66 -14.09 1.81 7.02
C PHE A 66 -14.15 1.30 8.46
N PRO A 67 -14.90 0.22 8.75
CA PRO A 67 -14.89 -0.36 10.08
C PRO A 67 -13.48 -0.81 10.48
N GLY A 68 -12.98 -0.34 11.62
CA GLY A 68 -11.68 -0.73 12.17
C GLY A 68 -10.49 0.09 11.68
N VAL A 69 -10.58 0.72 10.50
CA VAL A 69 -9.47 1.50 9.92
C VAL A 69 -9.50 2.95 10.42
N ALA A 70 -8.34 3.50 10.78
CA ALA A 70 -8.24 4.89 11.20
C ALA A 70 -8.46 5.85 10.02
N GLY A 71 -9.18 6.95 10.28
CA GLY A 71 -9.31 8.06 9.32
C GLY A 71 -8.04 8.91 9.31
N ALA A 72 -7.47 9.19 8.14
CA ALA A 72 -6.27 10.03 8.00
C ALA A 72 -6.55 11.51 8.27
N TRP A 73 -7.76 11.96 7.94
CA TRP A 73 -8.15 13.37 7.94
C TRP A 73 -9.66 13.53 8.07
N ASN A 74 -10.08 14.66 8.65
CA ASN A 74 -11.47 15.08 8.79
C ASN A 74 -11.64 16.51 8.25
N SER A 75 -12.39 16.64 7.15
CA SER A 75 -12.57 17.90 6.42
C SER A 75 -13.45 18.92 7.13
N ASP A 76 -14.24 18.51 8.14
CA ASP A 76 -15.02 19.42 8.98
C ASP A 76 -14.13 20.19 9.98
N LEU A 77 -12.91 19.70 10.24
CA LEU A 77 -12.03 20.21 11.31
C LEU A 77 -10.79 20.94 10.79
N VAL A 78 -10.19 20.44 9.71
CA VAL A 78 -8.93 20.93 9.16
C VAL A 78 -9.08 21.01 7.64
N GLY A 79 -8.61 22.10 7.02
CA GLY A 79 -8.59 22.19 5.55
C GLY A 79 -7.62 21.18 4.94
N PHE A 80 -7.84 20.79 3.69
CA PHE A 80 -7.04 19.80 2.99
C PHE A 80 -5.56 20.22 2.94
N ALA A 81 -5.28 21.49 2.61
CA ALA A 81 -3.92 22.03 2.58
C ALA A 81 -3.15 21.96 3.90
N ASP A 82 -3.87 21.90 5.03
CA ASP A 82 -3.29 21.79 6.37
C ASP A 82 -3.21 20.32 6.86
N ALA A 83 -3.77 19.38 6.11
CA ALA A 83 -3.67 17.95 6.38
C ALA A 83 -2.28 17.40 6.02
N VAL A 84 -1.88 16.31 6.67
CA VAL A 84 -0.57 15.67 6.43
C VAL A 84 -0.80 14.25 5.97
N PHE A 85 -0.34 13.97 4.74
CA PHE A 85 -0.37 12.65 4.12
C PHE A 85 1.05 12.25 3.71
N ASP A 86 1.38 10.99 3.91
CA ASP A 86 2.61 10.37 3.40
C ASP A 86 2.48 10.03 1.92
N SER A 87 1.27 9.66 1.48
CA SER A 87 0.97 9.37 0.08
C SER A 87 -0.42 9.82 -0.33
N ILE A 88 -0.58 10.13 -1.62
CA ILE A 88 -1.85 10.50 -2.23
C ILE A 88 -2.02 9.69 -3.51
N LEU A 89 -3.11 8.92 -3.59
CA LEU A 89 -3.46 8.10 -4.75
C LEU A 89 -4.53 8.78 -5.59
N ILE A 90 -4.31 8.81 -6.91
CA ILE A 90 -5.24 9.28 -7.91
C ILE A 90 -5.71 8.08 -8.73
N THR A 91 -7.01 7.81 -8.76
CA THR A 91 -7.59 6.68 -9.51
C THR A 91 -8.38 7.18 -10.72
N PRO A 92 -7.80 7.12 -11.94
CA PRO A 92 -8.54 7.36 -13.19
C PRO A 92 -9.72 6.41 -13.39
N ALA A 93 -10.67 6.81 -14.23
CA ALA A 93 -11.72 5.92 -14.71
C ALA A 93 -11.12 4.78 -15.57
N ASN A 94 -11.74 3.61 -15.57
CA ASN A 94 -11.26 2.41 -16.30
C ASN A 94 -11.90 2.21 -17.69
N PHE A 95 -12.62 3.22 -18.19
CA PHE A 95 -13.39 3.17 -19.44
C PHE A 95 -13.06 4.33 -20.39
N ILE A 96 -11.88 4.95 -20.27
CA ILE A 96 -11.47 6.14 -21.05
C ILE A 96 -10.18 5.92 -21.86
N GLN A 97 -9.68 4.69 -21.90
CA GLN A 97 -8.37 4.31 -22.46
C GLN A 97 -8.41 4.00 -23.96
N ASP A 98 -9.55 4.19 -24.63
CA ASP A 98 -9.71 3.96 -26.07
C ASP A 98 -9.07 5.07 -26.93
N VAL A 99 -8.71 6.20 -26.30
CA VAL A 99 -8.03 7.35 -26.90
C VAL A 99 -6.86 7.81 -26.04
N SER A 100 -5.95 8.59 -26.61
CA SER A 100 -4.76 9.12 -25.91
C SER A 100 -5.14 9.99 -24.68
N PRO A 101 -4.35 9.99 -23.59
CA PRO A 101 -4.65 10.77 -22.38
C PRO A 101 -4.79 12.29 -22.59
N ASP A 102 -4.27 12.86 -23.67
CA ASP A 102 -4.43 14.28 -24.06
C ASP A 102 -5.67 14.56 -24.92
N THR A 103 -6.45 13.52 -25.25
CA THR A 103 -7.70 13.70 -25.98
C THR A 103 -8.77 14.22 -25.03
N HIS A 104 -9.41 15.34 -25.39
CA HIS A 104 -10.47 15.91 -24.57
C HIS A 104 -11.62 14.92 -24.35
N TYR A 105 -12.22 14.95 -23.17
CA TYR A 105 -13.45 14.21 -22.92
C TYR A 105 -14.55 14.67 -23.90
N SER A 106 -15.44 13.74 -24.27
CA SER A 106 -16.61 14.07 -25.08
C SER A 106 -17.46 15.16 -24.40
N GLY A 107 -17.65 16.28 -25.08
CA GLY A 107 -18.42 17.42 -24.57
C GLY A 107 -17.69 18.32 -23.57
N ASP A 108 -16.38 18.12 -23.38
CA ASP A 108 -15.53 18.87 -22.45
C ASP A 108 -14.34 19.50 -23.20
N SER A 109 -13.75 20.55 -22.63
CA SER A 109 -12.49 21.11 -23.12
C SER A 109 -11.27 20.53 -22.41
N ARG A 110 -11.47 19.74 -21.35
CA ARG A 110 -10.42 19.11 -20.56
C ARG A 110 -10.16 17.68 -21.07
N SER A 111 -8.90 17.26 -21.11
CA SER A 111 -8.48 15.86 -21.27
C SER A 111 -8.23 15.17 -19.92
N PRO A 112 -8.10 13.84 -19.87
CA PRO A 112 -7.58 13.15 -18.68
C PRO A 112 -6.24 13.71 -18.18
N PHE A 113 -5.33 14.01 -19.11
CA PHE A 113 -4.06 14.64 -18.83
C PHE A 113 -4.24 16.02 -18.15
N ASP A 114 -5.08 16.89 -18.72
CA ASP A 114 -5.34 18.22 -18.13
C ASP A 114 -5.95 18.10 -16.73
N ALA A 115 -6.84 17.12 -16.50
CA ALA A 115 -7.44 16.89 -15.19
C ALA A 115 -6.41 16.47 -14.14
N VAL A 116 -5.46 15.59 -14.49
CA VAL A 116 -4.38 15.20 -13.58
C VAL A 116 -3.44 16.38 -13.34
N ILE A 117 -3.15 17.21 -14.34
CA ILE A 117 -2.34 18.42 -14.15
C ILE A 117 -2.99 19.38 -13.15
N ASP A 118 -4.30 19.63 -13.28
CA ASP A 118 -5.03 20.49 -12.35
C ASP A 118 -4.92 19.95 -10.91
N ILE A 119 -5.14 18.65 -10.71
CA ILE A 119 -5.02 18.00 -9.39
C ILE A 119 -3.57 18.09 -8.87
N VAL A 120 -2.58 17.74 -9.68
CA VAL A 120 -1.17 17.70 -9.28
C VAL A 120 -0.62 19.09 -8.95
N ASP A 121 -1.07 20.14 -9.64
CA ASP A 121 -0.65 21.51 -9.34
C ASP A 121 -1.11 21.95 -7.94
N ASP A 122 -2.32 21.59 -7.54
CA ASP A 122 -2.83 21.85 -6.19
C ASP A 122 -2.06 21.00 -5.16
N LEU A 123 -1.85 19.70 -5.44
CA LEU A 123 -1.11 18.81 -4.54
C LEU A 123 0.35 19.21 -4.34
N LEU A 124 1.03 19.73 -5.37
CA LEU A 124 2.40 20.23 -5.24
C LEU A 124 2.49 21.48 -4.37
N ALA A 125 1.42 22.29 -4.33
CA ALA A 125 1.36 23.46 -3.46
C ALA A 125 1.08 23.07 -2.00
N ASP A 126 0.13 22.15 -1.80
CA ASP A 126 -0.42 21.82 -0.49
C ASP A 126 0.33 20.68 0.22
N HIS A 127 0.80 19.69 -0.54
CA HIS A 127 1.41 18.46 -0.04
C HIS A 127 2.76 18.13 -0.72
N PRO A 128 3.74 19.06 -0.73
CA PRO A 128 4.99 18.91 -1.48
C PRO A 128 5.90 17.76 -1.03
N ALA A 129 5.58 17.10 0.10
CA ALA A 129 6.34 15.98 0.65
C ALA A 129 5.63 14.63 0.48
N ALA A 130 4.36 14.61 0.04
CA ALA A 130 3.61 13.38 -0.14
C ALA A 130 4.07 12.66 -1.41
N LEU A 131 4.16 11.33 -1.34
CA LEU A 131 4.33 10.49 -2.53
C LEU A 131 3.06 10.53 -3.36
N LEU A 132 3.15 10.98 -4.62
CA LEU A 132 2.02 11.03 -5.53
C LEU A 132 1.99 9.77 -6.40
N LEU A 133 0.85 9.08 -6.40
CA LEU A 133 0.66 7.82 -7.12
C LEU A 133 -0.56 7.89 -8.04
N VAL A 134 -0.42 7.41 -9.27
CA VAL A 134 -1.56 7.05 -10.12
C VAL A 134 -1.86 5.57 -9.91
N TYR A 135 -3.06 5.25 -9.42
CA TYR A 135 -3.53 3.88 -9.24
C TYR A 135 -4.11 3.35 -10.55
N GLU A 136 -3.43 2.37 -11.16
CA GLU A 136 -3.89 1.67 -12.35
C GLU A 136 -4.97 0.64 -11.99
N GLY A 137 -6.22 1.09 -11.84
CA GLY A 137 -7.36 0.18 -11.70
C GLY A 137 -7.58 -0.63 -12.98
N TRP A 138 -8.16 -1.83 -12.88
CA TRP A 138 -8.33 -2.73 -14.03
C TRP A 138 -9.40 -2.27 -15.02
N ALA A 139 -9.16 -2.56 -16.30
CA ALA A 139 -9.95 -2.09 -17.43
C ALA A 139 -11.43 -2.50 -17.34
N ASP A 140 -12.32 -1.73 -17.95
CA ASP A 140 -13.69 -2.17 -18.19
C ASP A 140 -13.72 -3.49 -19.00
N MET A 141 -14.57 -4.42 -18.58
CA MET A 141 -14.63 -5.77 -19.12
C MET A 141 -15.76 -5.90 -20.16
N ALA A 142 -16.73 -5.00 -20.16
CA ALA A 142 -17.86 -5.02 -21.08
C ALA A 142 -17.47 -5.14 -22.57
N PRO A 143 -16.40 -4.51 -23.09
CA PRO A 143 -15.96 -4.68 -24.48
C PRO A 143 -15.55 -6.12 -24.84
N TYR A 144 -15.12 -6.90 -23.85
CA TYR A 144 -14.70 -8.30 -24.00
C TYR A 144 -15.81 -9.28 -23.65
N VAL A 145 -16.77 -8.85 -22.82
CA VAL A 145 -17.77 -9.70 -22.16
C VAL A 145 -19.16 -9.06 -22.24
N PRO A 146 -19.93 -9.39 -23.30
CA PRO A 146 -21.31 -8.90 -23.41
C PRO A 146 -22.23 -9.48 -22.31
N GLU A 147 -21.92 -10.68 -21.78
CA GLU A 147 -22.63 -11.30 -20.65
C GLU A 147 -21.63 -12.09 -19.79
N PHE A 148 -21.67 -11.92 -18.46
CA PHE A 148 -20.84 -12.65 -17.49
C PHE A 148 -21.55 -13.97 -17.08
N PRO A 149 -20.85 -15.12 -16.95
CA PRO A 149 -19.40 -15.31 -16.79
C PRO A 149 -18.58 -15.25 -18.08
N ILE A 150 -17.35 -14.77 -17.95
CA ILE A 150 -16.39 -14.64 -19.06
C ILE A 150 -15.86 -15.99 -19.53
N SER A 151 -15.74 -16.18 -20.85
CA SER A 151 -15.09 -17.37 -21.41
C SER A 151 -13.57 -17.33 -21.20
N THR A 152 -12.91 -18.47 -21.06
CA THR A 152 -11.44 -18.55 -20.88
C THR A 152 -10.66 -17.79 -21.96
N GLU A 153 -11.09 -17.87 -23.22
CA GLU A 153 -10.45 -17.16 -24.33
C GLU A 153 -10.61 -15.64 -24.21
N ALA A 154 -11.82 -15.17 -23.91
CA ALA A 154 -12.08 -13.75 -23.69
C ALA A 154 -11.32 -13.23 -22.45
N PHE A 155 -11.16 -14.05 -21.42
CA PHE A 155 -10.42 -13.70 -20.21
C PHE A 155 -8.92 -13.54 -20.48
N ALA A 156 -8.34 -14.43 -21.28
CA ALA A 156 -6.97 -14.26 -21.74
C ALA A 156 -6.78 -12.98 -22.57
N GLN A 157 -7.74 -12.63 -23.44
CA GLN A 157 -7.69 -11.39 -24.23
C GLN A 157 -7.84 -10.14 -23.35
N TYR A 158 -8.73 -10.17 -22.36
CA TYR A 158 -8.92 -9.11 -21.37
C TYR A 158 -7.62 -8.86 -20.58
N HIS A 159 -6.96 -9.91 -20.09
CA HIS A 159 -5.69 -9.78 -19.38
C HIS A 159 -4.55 -9.32 -20.29
N ALA A 160 -4.50 -9.80 -21.54
CA ALA A 160 -3.52 -9.31 -22.52
C ALA A 160 -3.69 -7.81 -22.83
N TYR A 161 -4.92 -7.29 -22.78
CA TYR A 161 -5.17 -5.85 -22.90
C TYR A 161 -4.69 -5.07 -21.67
N ASN A 162 -5.02 -5.54 -20.46
CA ASN A 162 -4.57 -4.93 -19.22
C ASN A 162 -3.03 -4.86 -19.13
N MET A 163 -2.31 -5.90 -19.54
CA MET A 163 -0.83 -5.93 -19.56
C MET A 163 -0.20 -5.19 -20.76
N GLY A 164 -1.00 -4.75 -21.73
CA GLY A 164 -0.54 -4.14 -22.97
C GLY A 164 -1.05 -2.72 -23.12
N ALA A 165 -1.90 -2.51 -24.12
CA ALA A 165 -2.36 -1.17 -24.50
C ALA A 165 -3.03 -0.38 -23.37
N TYR A 166 -3.67 -1.06 -22.40
CA TYR A 166 -4.24 -0.39 -21.23
C TYR A 166 -3.15 0.14 -20.30
N HIS A 167 -2.15 -0.68 -19.95
CA HIS A 167 -0.99 -0.26 -19.14
C HIS A 167 -0.18 0.84 -19.84
N ASP A 168 0.05 0.71 -21.15
CA ASP A 168 0.75 1.72 -21.97
C ASP A 168 0.07 3.10 -21.87
N TRP A 169 -1.27 3.15 -21.83
CA TRP A 169 -2.00 4.41 -21.66
C TRP A 169 -1.70 5.11 -20.34
N PHE A 170 -1.53 4.35 -19.25
CA PHE A 170 -1.19 4.90 -17.94
C PHE A 170 0.27 5.37 -17.88
N LEU A 171 1.19 4.64 -18.51
CA LEU A 171 2.58 5.08 -18.68
C LEU A 171 2.64 6.40 -19.44
N ASP A 172 1.92 6.51 -20.57
CA ASP A 172 1.84 7.75 -21.35
C ASP A 172 1.29 8.90 -20.51
N LEU A 173 0.22 8.69 -19.74
CA LEU A 173 -0.34 9.72 -18.85
C LEU A 173 0.69 10.21 -17.81
N VAL A 174 1.35 9.29 -17.11
CA VAL A 174 2.33 9.64 -16.07
C VAL A 174 3.56 10.33 -16.66
N ASP A 175 4.07 9.85 -17.79
CA ASP A 175 5.19 10.47 -18.51
C ASP A 175 4.85 11.89 -18.96
N MET A 176 3.66 12.09 -19.53
CA MET A 176 3.19 13.40 -19.95
C MET A 176 3.10 14.38 -18.75
N VAL A 177 2.59 13.92 -17.60
CA VAL A 177 2.50 14.74 -16.39
C VAL A 177 3.90 15.09 -15.87
N ASN A 178 4.81 14.13 -15.77
CA ASN A 178 6.17 14.38 -15.30
C ASN A 178 6.99 15.24 -16.27
N ILE A 179 6.73 15.19 -17.58
CA ILE A 179 7.29 16.14 -18.55
C ILE A 179 6.79 17.57 -18.28
N ALA A 180 5.49 17.72 -17.99
CA ALA A 180 4.88 19.02 -17.74
C ALA A 180 5.18 19.57 -16.32
N ARG A 181 5.35 18.69 -15.33
CA ARG A 181 5.62 18.97 -13.92
C ARG A 181 6.72 18.04 -13.38
N PRO A 182 7.99 18.27 -13.73
CA PRO A 182 9.09 17.38 -13.33
C PRO A 182 9.29 17.25 -11.81
N THR A 183 8.78 18.21 -11.03
CA THR A 183 8.85 18.17 -9.57
C THR A 183 7.73 17.36 -8.93
N ALA A 184 6.71 16.94 -9.69
CA ALA A 184 5.64 16.09 -9.20
C ALA A 184 6.15 14.70 -8.82
N ASP A 185 7.15 14.19 -9.58
CA ASP A 185 7.70 12.84 -9.43
C ASP A 185 6.60 11.78 -9.30
N LEU A 186 5.58 11.92 -10.16
CA LEU A 186 4.38 11.10 -10.11
C LEU A 186 4.76 9.68 -10.52
N ALA A 187 4.47 8.69 -9.67
CA ALA A 187 4.71 7.29 -9.99
C ALA A 187 3.42 6.56 -10.37
N LEU A 188 3.52 5.64 -11.33
CA LEU A 188 2.44 4.73 -11.66
C LEU A 188 2.47 3.55 -10.69
N LEU A 189 1.35 3.23 -10.04
CA LEU A 189 1.14 1.99 -9.31
C LEU A 189 0.39 0.99 -10.21
N PRO A 190 1.09 0.01 -10.82
CA PRO A 190 0.57 -0.78 -11.93
C PRO A 190 -0.28 -1.98 -11.47
N VAL A 191 -1.38 -1.71 -10.75
CA VAL A 191 -2.21 -2.77 -10.14
C VAL A 191 -2.83 -3.68 -11.19
N ALA A 192 -3.43 -3.15 -12.26
CA ALA A 192 -4.13 -3.96 -13.26
C ALA A 192 -3.23 -4.90 -14.05
N SER A 193 -2.07 -4.42 -14.50
CA SER A 193 -1.09 -5.23 -15.21
C SER A 193 -0.53 -6.34 -14.31
N ILE A 194 -0.14 -6.04 -13.06
CA ILE A 194 0.35 -7.06 -12.11
C ILE A 194 -0.75 -8.08 -11.79
N LEU A 195 -1.99 -7.64 -11.51
CA LEU A 195 -3.11 -8.57 -11.31
C LEU A 195 -3.28 -9.51 -12.51
N SER A 196 -3.15 -8.99 -13.72
CA SER A 196 -3.27 -9.78 -14.94
C SER A 196 -2.13 -10.76 -15.14
N GLU A 197 -0.90 -10.40 -14.78
CA GLU A 197 0.25 -11.31 -14.75
C GLU A 197 0.00 -12.47 -13.76
N LEU A 198 -0.43 -12.16 -12.53
CA LEU A 198 -0.75 -13.17 -11.51
C LEU A 198 -1.87 -14.12 -11.98
N MET A 199 -2.97 -13.56 -12.49
CA MET A 199 -4.16 -14.31 -12.92
C MET A 199 -3.92 -15.18 -14.16
N THR A 200 -2.96 -14.82 -15.00
CA THR A 200 -2.56 -15.64 -16.17
C THR A 200 -1.34 -16.53 -15.90
N GLY A 201 -0.61 -16.27 -14.82
CA GLY A 201 0.57 -17.02 -14.36
C GLY A 201 0.24 -17.96 -13.20
N VAL A 202 0.73 -17.63 -12.00
CA VAL A 202 0.63 -18.49 -10.80
C VAL A 202 -0.81 -18.86 -10.43
N LEU A 203 -1.79 -18.02 -10.80
CA LEU A 203 -3.22 -18.25 -10.54
C LEU A 203 -4.03 -18.70 -11.77
N SER A 204 -3.38 -19.13 -12.85
CA SER A 204 -4.03 -19.55 -14.10
C SER A 204 -5.11 -20.64 -13.99
N SER A 205 -5.10 -21.43 -12.90
CA SER A 205 -6.10 -22.46 -12.62
C SER A 205 -7.35 -21.94 -11.90
N VAL A 206 -7.32 -20.72 -11.39
CA VAL A 206 -8.41 -20.09 -10.65
C VAL A 206 -9.43 -19.53 -11.65
N PRO A 207 -10.73 -19.86 -11.53
CA PRO A 207 -11.75 -19.39 -12.46
C PRO A 207 -11.99 -17.89 -12.32
N ALA A 208 -12.39 -17.22 -13.41
CA ALA A 208 -12.59 -15.77 -13.45
C ALA A 208 -13.64 -15.28 -12.44
N GLU A 209 -14.65 -16.08 -12.15
CA GLU A 209 -15.72 -15.81 -11.17
C GLU A 209 -15.22 -15.80 -9.72
N ALA A 210 -14.02 -16.34 -9.46
CA ALA A 210 -13.36 -16.15 -8.17
C ALA A 210 -12.73 -14.75 -8.03
N PHE A 211 -12.56 -14.02 -9.13
CA PHE A 211 -11.96 -12.68 -9.18
C PHE A 211 -12.98 -11.57 -9.46
N TYR A 212 -13.99 -11.83 -10.29
CA TYR A 212 -14.94 -10.82 -10.73
C TYR A 212 -16.38 -11.28 -10.51
N ILE A 213 -17.28 -10.33 -10.21
CA ILE A 213 -18.70 -10.62 -10.00
C ILE A 213 -19.59 -10.20 -11.18
N ASP A 214 -19.10 -9.32 -12.06
CA ASP A 214 -19.81 -8.81 -13.23
C ASP A 214 -18.84 -8.39 -14.35
N ASN A 215 -19.38 -7.79 -15.42
CA ASN A 215 -18.61 -7.23 -16.54
C ASN A 215 -18.35 -5.72 -16.41
N ALA A 216 -18.78 -5.07 -15.32
CA ALA A 216 -18.50 -3.68 -14.97
C ALA A 216 -17.26 -3.57 -14.05
N PRO A 217 -16.27 -4.40 -14.33
CA PRO A 217 -15.80 -5.56 -13.57
C PRO A 217 -15.57 -5.28 -12.08
N HIS A 218 -16.61 -5.34 -11.27
CA HIS A 218 -16.42 -5.33 -9.82
C HIS A 218 -15.69 -6.61 -9.37
N GLY A 219 -14.69 -6.44 -8.51
CA GLY A 219 -13.92 -7.55 -7.95
C GLY A 219 -14.68 -8.32 -6.87
N THR A 220 -14.27 -9.56 -6.62
CA THR A 220 -14.51 -10.26 -5.36
C THR A 220 -13.52 -9.80 -4.31
N GLU A 221 -13.71 -10.21 -3.05
CA GLU A 221 -12.77 -10.01 -1.95
C GLU A 221 -11.35 -10.50 -2.30
N THR A 222 -11.24 -11.54 -3.13
CA THR A 222 -9.95 -12.07 -3.63
C THR A 222 -9.22 -11.06 -4.50
N THR A 223 -9.92 -10.33 -5.38
CA THR A 223 -9.30 -9.30 -6.23
C THR A 223 -8.85 -8.10 -5.42
N TYR A 224 -9.68 -7.64 -4.47
CA TYR A 224 -9.29 -6.53 -3.59
C TYR A 224 -8.14 -6.89 -2.65
N PHE A 225 -8.05 -8.15 -2.20
CA PHE A 225 -6.90 -8.66 -1.45
C PHE A 225 -5.60 -8.59 -2.27
N LEU A 226 -5.61 -9.08 -3.51
CA LEU A 226 -4.44 -9.03 -4.40
C LEU A 226 -4.06 -7.58 -4.74
N ALA A 227 -5.04 -6.73 -5.04
CA ALA A 227 -4.82 -5.31 -5.29
C ALA A 227 -4.20 -4.60 -4.07
N ALA A 228 -4.64 -4.96 -2.86
CA ALA A 228 -4.06 -4.46 -1.62
C ALA A 228 -2.66 -5.00 -1.36
N MET A 229 -2.32 -6.25 -1.74
CA MET A 229 -0.94 -6.74 -1.65
C MET A 229 0.01 -5.86 -2.49
N ILE A 230 -0.39 -5.53 -3.72
CA ILE A 230 0.37 -4.66 -4.62
C ILE A 230 0.51 -3.25 -4.02
N THR A 231 -0.60 -2.68 -3.55
CA THR A 231 -0.64 -1.35 -2.95
C THR A 231 0.18 -1.26 -1.66
N TYR A 232 0.14 -2.31 -0.83
CA TYR A 232 0.89 -2.40 0.42
C TYR A 232 2.38 -2.44 0.14
N GLN A 233 2.81 -3.31 -0.77
CA GLN A 233 4.22 -3.38 -1.15
C GLN A 233 4.71 -2.03 -1.68
N ALA A 234 3.96 -1.36 -2.56
CA ALA A 234 4.36 -0.05 -3.07
C ALA A 234 4.40 1.05 -1.98
N SER A 235 3.46 1.02 -1.02
CA SER A 235 3.33 2.07 0.01
C SER A 235 4.35 1.89 1.14
N TYR A 236 4.50 0.67 1.63
CA TYR A 236 5.39 0.34 2.74
C TYR A 236 6.77 -0.13 2.30
N GLY A 237 6.96 -0.41 0.99
CA GLY A 237 8.14 -0.99 0.36
C GLY A 237 8.62 -2.27 1.03
N GLN A 238 7.68 -3.11 1.47
CA GLN A 238 7.94 -4.41 2.06
C GLN A 238 6.81 -5.38 1.75
N LEU A 239 7.11 -6.67 1.79
CA LEU A 239 6.15 -7.75 1.55
C LEU A 239 5.08 -7.81 2.66
N PRO A 240 3.78 -7.89 2.34
CA PRO A 240 2.73 -8.12 3.33
C PRO A 240 2.85 -9.52 3.93
N GLN A 241 2.40 -9.66 5.17
CA GLN A 241 2.25 -10.94 5.86
C GLN A 241 0.77 -11.29 6.00
N LEU A 242 0.45 -12.58 6.05
CA LEU A 242 -0.94 -13.01 6.27
C LEU A 242 -1.38 -12.70 7.70
N PRO A 243 -2.53 -12.00 7.89
CA PRO A 243 -3.15 -11.86 9.19
C PRO A 243 -3.45 -13.20 9.85
N ALA A 244 -3.33 -13.27 11.18
CA ALA A 244 -3.57 -14.49 11.96
C ALA A 244 -4.98 -15.07 11.77
N SER A 245 -5.96 -14.21 11.50
CA SER A 245 -7.32 -14.59 11.13
C SER A 245 -7.67 -14.01 9.76
N LEU A 246 -7.79 -14.89 8.76
CA LEU A 246 -8.26 -14.52 7.44
C LEU A 246 -9.79 -14.64 7.33
N PRO A 247 -10.45 -13.68 6.68
CA PRO A 247 -11.82 -13.86 6.19
C PRO A 247 -11.91 -15.11 5.31
N ALA A 248 -13.01 -15.86 5.45
CA ALA A 248 -13.24 -17.07 4.65
C ALA A 248 -13.46 -16.79 3.15
N ALA A 249 -13.51 -15.53 2.74
CA ALA A 249 -13.83 -15.07 1.39
C ALA A 249 -12.66 -15.15 0.39
N ILE A 250 -11.42 -15.34 0.86
CA ILE A 250 -10.26 -15.43 -0.05
C ILE A 250 -10.15 -16.84 -0.64
N HIS A 251 -9.97 -16.90 -1.97
CA HIS A 251 -9.85 -18.17 -2.67
C HIS A 251 -8.66 -19.00 -2.15
N PRO A 252 -8.84 -20.31 -1.83
CA PRO A 252 -7.78 -21.13 -1.22
C PRO A 252 -6.47 -21.20 -2.01
N ASP A 253 -6.55 -21.20 -3.35
CA ASP A 253 -5.35 -21.23 -4.20
C ASP A 253 -4.52 -19.94 -4.10
N VAL A 254 -5.15 -18.80 -3.79
CA VAL A 254 -4.42 -17.56 -3.53
C VAL A 254 -3.62 -17.68 -2.23
N LEU A 255 -4.24 -18.20 -1.17
CA LEU A 255 -3.55 -18.43 0.11
C LEU A 255 -2.44 -19.48 -0.02
N ALA A 256 -2.67 -20.55 -0.79
CA ALA A 256 -1.67 -21.60 -1.02
C ALA A 256 -0.44 -21.12 -1.79
N ASN A 257 -0.59 -20.05 -2.60
CA ASN A 257 0.48 -19.45 -3.39
C ASN A 257 0.93 -18.08 -2.85
N PHE A 258 0.55 -17.71 -1.63
CA PHE A 258 0.77 -16.37 -1.07
C PHE A 258 2.22 -15.90 -1.20
N ASP A 259 3.20 -16.72 -0.79
CA ASP A 259 4.62 -16.36 -0.84
C ASP A 259 5.13 -16.17 -2.29
N THR A 260 4.66 -17.01 -3.22
CA THR A 260 5.01 -16.89 -4.65
C THR A 260 4.41 -15.62 -5.24
N ILE A 261 3.14 -15.34 -4.95
CA ILE A 261 2.44 -14.12 -5.40
C ILE A 261 3.19 -12.88 -4.88
N ASN A 262 3.58 -12.91 -3.62
CA ASN A 262 4.35 -11.84 -3.00
C ASN A 262 5.65 -11.53 -3.75
N ALA A 263 6.41 -12.56 -4.11
CA ALA A 263 7.67 -12.41 -4.87
C ALA A 263 7.45 -11.96 -6.33
N GLU A 264 6.36 -12.41 -6.97
CA GLU A 264 5.99 -11.95 -8.32
C GLU A 264 5.59 -10.47 -8.31
N ILE A 265 4.80 -10.03 -7.31
CA ILE A 265 4.46 -8.61 -7.11
C ILE A 265 5.71 -7.77 -6.85
N GLU A 266 6.61 -8.23 -5.97
CA GLU A 266 7.87 -7.54 -5.65
C GLU A 266 8.68 -7.30 -6.93
N THR A 267 8.89 -8.36 -7.72
CA THR A 267 9.63 -8.29 -8.98
C THR A 267 9.00 -7.29 -9.95
N ALA A 268 7.67 -7.29 -10.07
CA ALA A 268 6.97 -6.40 -10.98
C ALA A 268 7.02 -4.93 -10.51
N LEU A 269 6.90 -4.69 -9.20
CA LEU A 269 7.03 -3.35 -8.62
C LEU A 269 8.47 -2.81 -8.72
N GLU A 270 9.48 -3.64 -8.51
CA GLU A 270 10.89 -3.26 -8.73
C GLU A 270 11.13 -2.87 -10.19
N ALA A 271 10.55 -3.62 -11.14
CA ALA A 271 10.61 -3.29 -12.56
C ALA A 271 9.90 -1.96 -12.89
N ALA A 272 8.85 -1.62 -12.14
CA ALA A 272 8.15 -0.34 -12.22
C ALA A 272 8.86 0.81 -11.46
N GLY A 273 10.02 0.55 -10.86
CA GLY A 273 10.86 1.57 -10.19
C GLY A 273 10.57 1.77 -8.71
N PHE A 274 9.71 0.94 -8.10
CA PHE A 274 9.53 0.95 -6.66
C PHE A 274 10.72 0.29 -5.97
N THR A 275 11.14 0.86 -4.85
CA THR A 275 12.09 0.17 -3.97
C THR A 275 11.30 -0.67 -3.00
N ILE A 276 11.16 -1.96 -3.32
CA ILE A 276 10.70 -2.94 -2.37
C ILE A 276 11.95 -3.43 -1.66
N LEU A 277 12.11 -3.00 -0.41
CA LEU A 277 13.08 -3.66 0.42
C LEU A 277 12.43 -5.02 0.71
N ALA A 278 13.15 -6.11 0.40
CA ALA A 278 12.95 -7.35 1.16
C ALA A 278 12.79 -6.89 2.61
N PRO A 279 11.66 -7.24 3.30
CA PRO A 279 11.36 -6.71 4.62
C PRO A 279 12.68 -6.74 5.34
N ALA A 280 13.21 -5.58 5.76
CA ALA A 280 14.45 -5.53 6.52
C ALA A 280 14.23 -6.65 7.52
N PRO A 281 14.98 -7.77 7.47
CA PRO A 281 14.44 -8.95 8.11
C PRO A 281 14.33 -8.50 9.54
N ASP A 282 13.07 -8.46 9.98
CA ASP A 282 12.59 -7.91 11.23
C ASP A 282 12.25 -6.40 11.33
N SER A 283 11.17 -5.97 10.67
CA SER A 283 10.10 -5.25 11.40
C SER A 283 9.67 -6.12 12.58
N PRO A 284 9.54 -5.57 13.81
CA PRO A 284 9.81 -6.24 15.09
C PRO A 284 9.83 -7.78 14.97
N GLY A 285 11.04 -8.28 14.69
CA GLY A 285 11.22 -9.59 14.08
C GLY A 285 10.57 -10.74 14.80
N TYR A 286 10.09 -11.68 14.00
CA TYR A 286 9.78 -12.99 14.52
C TYR A 286 11.07 -13.80 14.70
N TYR A 287 11.26 -14.38 15.88
CA TYR A 287 12.42 -15.20 16.21
C TYR A 287 12.07 -16.69 16.18
N ASP A 288 13.07 -17.52 15.92
CA ASP A 288 13.05 -18.89 16.41
C ASP A 288 13.44 -18.88 17.89
N ALA A 289 12.61 -19.51 18.72
CA ALA A 289 12.75 -19.52 20.16
C ALA A 289 13.03 -20.93 20.69
N GLU A 290 13.97 -20.97 21.62
CA GLU A 290 14.29 -22.08 22.47
C GLU A 290 13.97 -21.67 23.91
N TYR A 291 13.06 -22.40 24.56
CA TYR A 291 12.64 -22.14 25.93
C TYR A 291 13.25 -23.16 26.88
N PHE A 292 13.58 -22.71 28.09
CA PHE A 292 14.26 -23.47 29.12
C PHE A 292 13.56 -23.29 30.45
N VAL A 293 13.25 -24.40 31.12
CA VAL A 293 12.80 -24.42 32.51
C VAL A 293 14.03 -24.48 33.41
N LEU A 294 14.13 -23.56 34.37
CA LEU A 294 15.32 -23.42 35.22
C LEU A 294 15.13 -24.13 36.56
N ASP A 295 16.24 -24.66 37.08
CA ASP A 295 16.32 -25.09 38.48
C ASP A 295 16.27 -23.85 39.40
N GLU A 296 15.62 -23.96 40.56
CA GLU A 296 15.50 -22.86 41.56
C GLU A 296 16.86 -22.27 42.04
N GLY A 297 17.97 -22.95 41.74
CA GLY A 297 19.31 -22.49 42.10
C GLY A 297 19.97 -21.54 41.08
N ILE A 298 19.38 -21.37 39.89
CA ILE A 298 19.82 -20.43 38.87
C ILE A 298 19.21 -19.06 39.19
N ALA A 299 20.05 -18.05 39.36
CA ALA A 299 19.61 -16.71 39.77
C ALA A 299 19.96 -15.62 38.75
N ASP A 300 20.74 -15.93 37.71
CA ASP A 300 21.13 -14.96 36.69
C ASP A 300 21.32 -15.59 35.30
N LEU A 301 21.40 -14.74 34.28
CA LEU A 301 21.50 -15.14 32.88
C LEU A 301 22.83 -15.85 32.55
N ASP A 302 23.90 -15.60 33.31
CA ASP A 302 25.21 -16.22 33.12
C ASP A 302 25.23 -17.69 33.59
N GLU A 303 24.35 -18.03 34.52
CA GLU A 303 24.18 -19.38 35.04
C GLU A 303 23.30 -20.28 34.15
N VAL A 304 22.53 -19.70 33.22
CA VAL A 304 21.59 -20.44 32.36
C VAL A 304 22.32 -21.38 31.38
N PRO A 305 22.06 -22.70 31.41
CA PRO A 305 22.64 -23.64 30.48
C PRO A 305 21.83 -23.69 29.17
N PHE A 306 22.18 -22.87 28.19
CA PHE A 306 21.56 -22.85 26.85
C PHE A 306 21.94 -24.07 25.97
N ASN A 307 21.66 -25.29 26.46
CA ASN A 307 22.09 -26.55 25.85
C ASN A 307 20.95 -27.29 25.12
N THR A 308 19.97 -27.83 25.85
CA THR A 308 18.83 -28.60 25.35
C THR A 308 17.57 -27.87 25.76
N PRO A 309 16.80 -27.33 24.81
CA PRO A 309 15.56 -26.63 25.12
C PRO A 309 14.45 -27.60 25.54
N ASP A 310 13.59 -27.14 26.44
CA ASP A 310 12.38 -27.83 26.89
C ASP A 310 11.22 -27.63 25.89
N ALA A 311 11.18 -26.48 25.23
CA ALA A 311 10.24 -26.20 24.16
C ALA A 311 10.89 -25.40 23.03
N LEU A 312 10.32 -25.56 21.84
CA LEU A 312 10.72 -24.84 20.63
C LEU A 312 9.50 -24.12 20.09
N ALA A 313 9.70 -22.91 19.61
CA ALA A 313 8.75 -22.21 18.76
C ALA A 313 9.48 -21.57 17.60
N THR A 314 8.79 -21.46 16.48
CA THR A 314 9.26 -20.71 15.32
C THR A 314 8.33 -19.54 15.13
N ARG A 315 8.88 -18.44 14.63
CA ARG A 315 8.12 -17.22 14.34
C ARG A 315 7.41 -16.62 15.57
N VAL A 316 8.14 -16.32 16.64
CA VAL A 316 7.57 -15.65 17.84
C VAL A 316 7.98 -14.18 17.91
N MET A 317 7.05 -13.31 18.30
CA MET A 317 7.37 -11.90 18.57
C MET A 317 7.89 -11.74 20.00
N ILE A 318 8.82 -10.81 20.18
CA ILE A 318 9.36 -10.42 21.48
C ILE A 318 8.88 -9.01 21.78
N ASP A 319 7.68 -8.92 22.34
CA ASP A 319 7.07 -7.65 22.74
C ASP A 319 6.08 -7.88 23.89
N PHE A 320 6.61 -8.06 25.10
CA PHE A 320 5.80 -8.20 26.31
C PHE A 320 6.41 -7.43 27.47
N LEU A 321 5.56 -6.74 28.24
CA LEU A 321 5.94 -5.99 29.43
C LEU A 321 4.96 -6.33 30.55
N ASP A 322 5.49 -6.58 31.75
CA ASP A 322 4.73 -6.93 32.94
C ASP A 322 3.78 -8.14 32.74
N GLU A 323 4.23 -9.18 32.02
CA GLU A 323 3.47 -10.41 31.79
C GLU A 323 3.43 -11.26 33.07
N ALA A 324 2.23 -11.52 33.60
CA ALA A 324 2.05 -12.17 34.91
C ALA A 324 2.05 -13.72 34.87
N GLY A 325 2.57 -14.32 33.80
CA GLY A 325 2.55 -15.77 33.62
C GLY A 325 3.56 -16.28 32.58
N ALA A 326 3.43 -17.55 32.21
CA ALA A 326 4.37 -18.20 31.30
C ALA A 326 4.43 -17.52 29.91
N ILE A 327 5.64 -17.25 29.43
CA ILE A 327 5.88 -16.61 28.11
C ILE A 327 5.74 -17.60 26.93
N TRP A 328 5.46 -18.89 27.21
CA TRP A 328 5.09 -19.88 26.20
C TRP A 328 4.07 -20.89 26.73
N PRO A 329 3.30 -21.59 25.85
CA PRO A 329 2.33 -22.59 26.26
C PRO A 329 2.94 -23.72 27.09
N GLU A 330 2.32 -24.02 28.23
CA GLU A 330 2.77 -25.07 29.18
C GLU A 330 4.11 -24.78 29.88
N GLY A 331 4.66 -23.57 29.74
CA GLY A 331 5.82 -23.10 30.50
C GLY A 331 5.51 -22.83 31.98
N PRO A 332 6.55 -22.68 32.82
CA PRO A 332 6.40 -22.19 34.18
C PRO A 332 6.14 -20.67 34.18
N GLU A 333 5.56 -20.16 35.27
CA GLU A 333 5.32 -18.72 35.46
C GLU A 333 6.59 -17.97 35.88
N ASP A 334 7.53 -18.66 36.53
CA ASP A 334 8.79 -18.13 37.06
C ASP A 334 9.92 -19.13 36.73
N HIS A 335 11.18 -18.74 36.95
CA HIS A 335 12.37 -19.60 36.73
C HIS A 335 12.42 -20.17 35.30
N MET A 336 12.46 -19.27 34.33
CA MET A 336 12.55 -19.59 32.91
C MET A 336 13.63 -18.80 32.19
N ALA A 337 14.07 -19.33 31.06
CA ALA A 337 14.91 -18.61 30.13
C ALA A 337 14.49 -18.87 28.69
N ALA A 338 14.91 -17.97 27.80
CA ALA A 338 14.70 -18.11 26.38
C ALA A 338 15.94 -17.71 25.60
N ARG A 339 16.24 -18.45 24.53
CA ARG A 339 17.17 -18.05 23.48
C ARG A 339 16.38 -17.82 22.20
N TYR A 340 16.44 -16.61 21.70
CA TYR A 340 15.79 -16.21 20.46
C TYR A 340 16.86 -15.99 19.40
N THR A 341 16.66 -16.54 18.21
CA THR A 341 17.58 -16.37 17.09
C THR A 341 16.84 -15.93 15.84
N ARG A 342 17.47 -15.06 15.06
CA ARG A 342 16.97 -14.63 13.75
C ARG A 342 18.14 -14.30 12.85
N THR A 343 17.89 -14.35 11.55
CA THR A 343 18.85 -13.94 10.54
C THR A 343 18.41 -12.61 9.93
N VAL A 344 19.27 -11.59 10.01
CA VAL A 344 19.05 -10.24 9.49
C VAL A 344 19.87 -10.03 8.22
N GLU A 345 19.22 -9.69 7.12
CA GLU A 345 19.87 -9.27 5.89
C GLU A 345 20.06 -7.75 5.92
N SER A 346 21.25 -7.29 5.58
CA SER A 346 21.57 -5.87 5.40
C SER A 346 22.17 -5.70 4.00
N PRO A 347 21.38 -5.61 2.92
CA PRO A 347 21.91 -5.65 1.54
C PRO A 347 22.95 -4.56 1.25
N GLU A 348 22.76 -3.36 1.78
CA GLU A 348 23.65 -2.20 1.60
C GLU A 348 24.57 -1.95 2.81
N GLY A 349 24.40 -2.70 3.90
CA GLY A 349 24.95 -2.35 5.21
C GLY A 349 24.30 -1.09 5.81
N GLY A 350 24.77 -0.68 6.99
CA GLY A 350 24.38 0.58 7.60
C GLY A 350 24.33 0.54 9.13
N VAL A 351 23.97 1.69 9.71
CA VAL A 351 23.86 1.85 11.16
C VAL A 351 22.44 1.57 11.60
N TYR A 352 22.27 0.72 12.61
CA TYR A 352 21.00 0.36 13.21
C TYR A 352 21.03 0.75 14.69
N GLY A 353 20.00 1.44 15.17
CA GLY A 353 19.76 1.64 16.60
C GLY A 353 18.99 0.45 17.16
N LEU A 354 19.49 -0.15 18.23
CA LEU A 354 18.81 -1.22 18.96
C LEU A 354 18.35 -0.67 20.31
N ARG A 355 17.15 -1.05 20.71
CA ARG A 355 16.59 -0.76 22.04
C ARG A 355 16.18 -2.09 22.70
N LEU A 356 16.57 -2.28 23.95
CA LEU A 356 16.24 -3.46 24.75
C LEU A 356 15.62 -3.01 26.08
N THR A 357 14.45 -3.57 26.39
CA THR A 357 13.82 -3.51 27.72
C THR A 357 13.68 -4.93 28.23
N ALA A 358 14.09 -5.21 29.48
CA ALA A 358 13.92 -6.52 30.08
C ALA A 358 13.74 -6.44 31.61
N ASP A 359 13.02 -7.40 32.16
CA ASP A 359 12.91 -7.74 33.59
C ASP A 359 12.69 -9.27 33.65
N ASP A 360 13.56 -10.09 34.23
CA ASP A 360 14.79 -9.73 34.96
C ASP A 360 15.95 -9.27 34.06
N ALA A 361 16.46 -10.09 33.12
CA ALA A 361 17.65 -9.73 32.36
C ALA A 361 17.72 -10.33 30.95
N ALA A 362 18.27 -9.56 30.01
CA ALA A 362 18.51 -9.97 28.64
C ALA A 362 19.82 -9.44 28.06
N ARG A 363 20.32 -10.14 27.04
CA ARG A 363 21.47 -9.72 26.23
C ARG A 363 21.17 -9.90 24.75
N VAL A 364 21.60 -8.93 23.93
CA VAL A 364 21.53 -9.00 22.46
C VAL A 364 22.92 -9.17 21.88
N TYR A 365 23.06 -10.15 21.00
CA TYR A 365 24.26 -10.44 20.23
C TYR A 365 23.99 -10.27 18.74
N VAL A 366 24.95 -9.69 18.03
CA VAL A 366 24.94 -9.60 16.55
C VAL A 366 26.25 -10.20 16.05
N ASP A 367 26.16 -11.20 15.18
CA ASP A 367 27.27 -12.05 14.72
C ASP A 367 28.11 -12.63 15.86
N GLY A 368 27.45 -12.92 16.99
CA GLY A 368 28.09 -13.42 18.21
C GLY A 368 28.81 -12.36 19.05
N ALA A 369 28.82 -11.09 18.63
CA ALA A 369 29.31 -9.98 19.44
C ALA A 369 28.20 -9.41 20.33
N LEU A 370 28.47 -9.24 21.63
CA LEU A 370 27.53 -8.62 22.57
C LEU A 370 27.34 -7.13 22.24
N VAL A 371 26.10 -6.71 22.02
CA VAL A 371 25.71 -5.33 21.67
C VAL A 371 24.98 -4.65 22.82
N LEU A 372 24.04 -5.34 23.47
CA LEU A 372 23.27 -4.84 24.61
C LEU A 372 23.28 -5.85 25.76
N ASP A 373 23.35 -5.35 26.99
CA ASP A 373 23.31 -6.14 28.23
C ASP A 373 22.53 -5.40 29.30
N SER A 374 21.38 -5.95 29.72
CA SER A 374 20.47 -5.31 30.66
C SER A 374 20.73 -5.67 32.13
N ALA A 375 21.79 -6.43 32.45
CA ALA A 375 22.02 -6.93 33.82
C ALA A 375 22.07 -5.83 34.91
N ASP A 376 22.43 -4.59 34.54
CA ASP A 376 22.47 -3.44 35.43
C ASP A 376 21.38 -2.38 35.13
N ALA A 377 20.41 -2.68 34.26
CA ALA A 377 19.36 -1.75 33.88
C ALA A 377 18.28 -1.61 34.97
N GLU A 378 17.65 -0.43 35.07
CA GLU A 378 16.45 -0.27 35.89
C GLU A 378 15.26 -0.96 35.23
N ARG A 379 14.38 -1.60 36.02
CA ARG A 379 13.17 -2.29 35.51
C ARG A 379 12.40 -1.39 34.54
N ASN A 380 12.08 -1.93 33.37
CA ASN A 380 11.34 -1.28 32.30
C ASN A 380 11.99 0.02 31.74
N ASP A 381 13.25 0.32 32.08
CA ASP A 381 14.02 1.40 31.44
C ASP A 381 14.83 0.81 30.25
N PRO A 382 14.60 1.29 29.02
CA PRO A 382 15.25 0.72 27.85
C PRO A 382 16.70 1.16 27.74
N ILE A 383 17.58 0.20 27.44
CA ILE A 383 18.95 0.47 27.04
C ILE A 383 19.07 0.52 25.52
N ILE A 384 19.94 1.40 25.00
CA ILE A 384 20.08 1.67 23.57
C ILE A 384 21.54 1.52 23.14
N ALA A 385 21.76 0.91 21.98
CA ALA A 385 23.07 0.82 21.32
C ALA A 385 22.93 1.03 19.81
N GLU A 386 24.04 1.37 19.16
CA GLU A 386 24.11 1.38 17.71
C GLU A 386 25.01 0.23 17.23
N VAL A 387 24.57 -0.47 16.19
CA VAL A 387 25.37 -1.49 15.50
C VAL A 387 25.54 -1.09 14.04
N ASN A 388 26.75 -1.25 13.51
CA ASN A 388 27.02 -1.04 12.09
C ASN A 388 27.13 -2.39 11.40
N LEU A 389 26.15 -2.70 10.53
CA LEU A 389 26.12 -3.93 9.75
C LEU A 389 26.83 -3.72 8.42
N SER A 390 27.60 -4.72 8.01
CA SER A 390 28.15 -4.77 6.65
C SER A 390 27.08 -5.20 5.65
N PRO A 391 27.30 -5.00 4.34
CA PRO A 391 26.49 -5.67 3.33
C PRO A 391 26.45 -7.20 3.54
N GLY A 392 25.26 -7.78 3.65
CA GLY A 392 25.02 -9.23 3.72
C GLY A 392 24.23 -9.69 4.95
N THR A 393 24.33 -11.00 5.21
CA THR A 393 23.59 -11.72 6.25
C THR A 393 24.27 -11.63 7.62
N HIS A 394 23.50 -11.33 8.65
CA HIS A 394 23.91 -11.19 10.05
C HIS A 394 23.07 -12.07 10.97
N MET A 395 23.69 -12.72 11.95
CA MET A 395 22.96 -13.53 12.94
C MET A 395 22.67 -12.70 14.17
N VAL A 396 21.41 -12.61 14.58
CA VAL A 396 21.01 -11.98 15.84
C VAL A 396 20.60 -13.06 16.82
N GLU A 397 21.13 -12.99 18.03
CA GLU A 397 20.76 -13.85 19.14
C GLU A 397 20.38 -12.99 20.35
N ILE A 398 19.25 -13.28 20.98
CA ILE A 398 18.84 -12.69 22.25
C ILE A 398 18.78 -13.80 23.28
N ARG A 399 19.35 -13.56 24.44
CA ARG A 399 19.22 -14.45 25.60
C ARG A 399 18.49 -13.71 26.69
N TYR A 400 17.50 -14.34 27.28
CA TYR A 400 16.63 -13.78 28.31
C TYR A 400 16.48 -14.75 29.47
N VAL A 401 16.36 -14.22 30.68
CA VAL A 401 16.05 -14.94 31.91
C VAL A 401 14.97 -14.18 32.68
N ASP A 402 14.05 -14.95 33.25
CA ASP A 402 13.05 -14.52 34.20
C ASP A 402 13.10 -15.46 35.40
N ILE A 403 13.26 -14.91 36.60
CA ILE A 403 13.44 -15.66 37.84
C ILE A 403 12.18 -15.60 38.68
N ALA A 404 11.54 -14.44 38.79
CA ALA A 404 10.32 -14.29 39.57
C ALA A 404 9.52 -13.02 39.22
N GLN A 405 8.21 -13.08 39.47
CA GLN A 405 7.25 -11.98 39.28
C GLN A 405 6.87 -11.80 37.80
N GLU A 406 6.70 -10.56 37.35
CA GLU A 406 6.23 -10.30 35.99
C GLU A 406 7.38 -10.29 34.99
N ALA A 407 7.25 -11.07 33.94
CA ALA A 407 8.23 -11.16 32.87
C ALA A 407 8.11 -9.96 31.92
N SER A 408 9.24 -9.36 31.55
CA SER A 408 9.30 -8.29 30.55
C SER A 408 10.44 -8.53 29.58
N LEU A 409 10.16 -8.48 28.28
CA LEU A 409 11.15 -8.46 27.21
C LEU A 409 10.59 -7.76 25.97
N GLN A 410 11.29 -6.72 25.53
CA GLN A 410 10.99 -5.98 24.31
C GLN A 410 12.29 -5.62 23.60
N VAL A 411 12.36 -5.87 22.29
CA VAL A 411 13.52 -5.51 21.46
C VAL A 411 13.09 -4.80 20.19
N GLU A 412 13.57 -3.58 19.99
CA GLU A 412 13.25 -2.74 18.84
C GLU A 412 14.51 -2.46 18.00
N TRP A 413 14.32 -2.29 16.68
CA TRP A 413 15.37 -2.00 15.70
C TRP A 413 14.96 -0.82 14.84
N ASP A 414 15.82 0.19 14.75
CA ASP A 414 15.65 1.34 13.88
C ASP A 414 16.82 1.44 12.89
N TYR A 415 16.57 1.29 11.59
CA TYR A 415 17.57 1.62 10.58
C TYR A 415 17.84 3.13 10.60
N ARG A 416 19.07 3.51 10.93
CA ARG A 416 19.51 4.91 10.94
C ARG A 416 20.31 5.18 9.67
N ARG A 417 19.64 5.77 8.68
CA ARG A 417 20.29 6.31 7.49
C ARG A 417 21.39 7.29 7.94
N PRO A 418 22.65 7.17 7.48
CA PRO A 418 23.62 8.23 7.65
C PRO A 418 23.05 9.49 7.00
N LEU A 419 22.95 10.60 7.74
CA LEU A 419 22.62 11.88 7.14
C LEU A 419 23.62 12.13 5.99
N PRO A 420 23.16 12.39 4.75
CA PRO A 420 24.08 12.67 3.66
C PRO A 420 24.93 13.88 4.05
N ASP A 421 26.24 13.68 3.99
CA ASP A 421 27.24 14.72 4.21
C ASP A 421 26.90 15.93 3.32
N GLN A 422 26.50 17.03 3.96
CA GLN A 422 26.08 18.27 3.30
C GLN A 422 27.26 19.04 2.67
N THR A 423 28.42 18.39 2.42
CA THR A 423 29.62 19.07 1.93
C THR A 423 30.00 18.79 0.48
N SER A 424 29.16 18.12 -0.32
CA SER A 424 29.46 17.93 -1.75
C SER A 424 28.33 18.38 -2.68
N THR A 425 28.10 19.69 -2.74
CA THR A 425 27.44 20.32 -3.90
C THR A 425 28.49 21.01 -4.77
N THR A 426 29.00 20.30 -5.77
CA THR A 426 29.54 20.94 -6.97
C THR A 426 28.73 20.46 -8.16
N HIS A 427 27.68 21.21 -8.49
CA HIS A 427 26.98 21.13 -9.77
C HIS A 427 27.93 21.56 -10.90
N PRO A 428 28.17 20.74 -11.93
CA PRO A 428 28.59 21.25 -13.22
C PRO A 428 27.32 21.75 -13.95
N GLN A 429 27.19 23.06 -14.11
CA GLN A 429 26.23 23.60 -15.10
C GLN A 429 26.77 23.34 -16.50
N GLU A 430 26.05 22.57 -17.30
CA GLU A 430 26.26 22.49 -18.74
C GLU A 430 25.37 23.53 -19.45
N PRO A 431 25.90 24.37 -20.36
CA PRO A 431 25.12 25.43 -20.98
C PRO A 431 24.26 24.90 -22.13
N ILE A 432 22.94 25.16 -22.05
CA ILE A 432 21.97 24.91 -23.12
C ILE A 432 22.31 25.77 -24.35
N PRO A 433 22.47 25.19 -25.56
CA PRO A 433 22.59 25.97 -26.79
C PRO A 433 21.26 26.65 -27.13
N ARG A 434 21.27 27.99 -27.23
CA ARG A 434 20.18 28.75 -27.87
C ARG A 434 20.50 28.88 -29.35
N ASP A 435 19.75 28.19 -30.21
CA ASP A 435 19.52 28.66 -31.56
C ASP A 435 18.01 28.85 -31.76
N ARG A 436 17.63 30.13 -31.80
CA ARG A 436 16.34 30.63 -32.29
C ARG A 436 16.63 31.24 -33.65
N ASP A 437 16.13 30.62 -34.72
CA ASP A 437 15.64 31.34 -35.89
C ASP A 437 14.93 30.37 -36.84
N SER A 438 13.83 30.84 -37.43
CA SER A 438 13.06 30.29 -38.57
C SER A 438 11.68 29.69 -38.26
N LEU A 439 10.69 30.51 -37.90
CA LEU A 439 9.29 30.29 -38.34
C LEU A 439 8.67 31.63 -38.74
N GLU A 440 8.16 31.70 -39.97
CA GLU A 440 7.51 32.87 -40.59
C GLU A 440 6.10 33.14 -40.02
N PRO A 441 5.57 34.38 -40.12
CA PRO A 441 4.28 34.76 -39.54
C PRO A 441 3.09 34.83 -40.53
N GLY A 442 1.91 34.40 -40.08
CA GLY A 442 0.58 34.66 -40.67
C GLY A 442 -0.40 33.53 -40.31
N LEU A 443 -1.64 33.72 -39.86
CA LEU A 443 -2.60 34.81 -39.94
C LEU A 443 -3.45 34.88 -38.65
N ILE A 444 -3.91 36.09 -38.34
CA ILE A 444 -4.91 36.41 -37.31
C ILE A 444 -6.31 36.19 -37.93
N ASP A 445 -7.16 35.41 -37.27
CA ASP A 445 -8.59 35.36 -37.54
C ASP A 445 -9.33 36.33 -36.59
N PRO A 446 -10.04 37.36 -37.10
CA PRO A 446 -10.73 38.34 -36.28
C PRO A 446 -12.24 38.08 -36.29
N ASP A 447 -12.77 37.13 -35.52
CA ASP A 447 -14.23 37.05 -35.27
C ASP A 447 -14.61 36.24 -34.00
N LEU A 448 -14.49 36.87 -32.82
CA LEU A 448 -15.18 36.44 -31.60
C LEU A 448 -15.89 37.66 -30.95
N PRO A 449 -17.23 37.64 -30.78
CA PRO A 449 -17.96 38.67 -30.04
C PRO A 449 -17.91 38.43 -28.51
N PRO A 450 -18.11 39.48 -27.69
CA PRO A 450 -17.94 39.39 -26.23
C PRO A 450 -19.19 38.81 -25.54
N SER A 451 -18.98 38.01 -24.49
CA SER A 451 -20.05 37.61 -23.55
C SER A 451 -20.17 38.64 -22.41
N PRO A 452 -21.38 39.10 -22.02
CA PRO A 452 -21.58 39.97 -20.87
C PRO A 452 -21.78 39.16 -19.58
N GLY A 453 -21.16 39.63 -18.50
CA GLY A 453 -21.24 38.98 -17.19
C GLY A 453 -22.45 39.34 -16.32
N GLY A 454 -22.42 38.81 -15.10
CA GLY A 454 -23.04 39.41 -13.92
C GLY A 454 -24.00 38.51 -13.13
N GLY A 455 -23.64 38.25 -11.87
CA GLY A 455 -24.59 38.30 -10.74
C GLY A 455 -24.99 36.98 -10.06
N THR A 456 -24.47 36.79 -8.84
CA THR A 456 -25.01 35.96 -7.73
C THR A 456 -26.33 36.57 -7.19
N PRO A 457 -27.19 35.94 -6.31
CA PRO A 457 -26.82 35.12 -5.13
C PRO A 457 -27.76 33.97 -4.62
N TYR A 458 -27.19 33.14 -3.72
CA TYR A 458 -27.74 32.30 -2.63
C TYR A 458 -29.17 31.74 -2.71
N LEU A 459 -29.30 30.39 -2.69
CA LEU A 459 -30.44 29.67 -2.10
C LEU A 459 -30.00 28.38 -1.37
N VAL A 460 -30.43 28.34 -0.10
CA VAL A 460 -30.57 27.30 0.93
C VAL A 460 -30.54 25.83 0.49
N ALA A 461 -29.81 25.02 1.28
CA ALA A 461 -29.73 23.57 1.26
C ALA A 461 -31.11 22.87 1.13
N GLN A 462 -31.21 22.01 0.12
CA GLN A 462 -32.21 20.94 0.05
C GLN A 462 -31.50 19.62 -0.22
N SER A 463 -31.85 18.63 0.60
CA SER A 463 -31.46 17.22 0.52
C SER A 463 -31.45 16.70 -0.93
N PHE A 464 -30.27 16.28 -1.41
CA PHE A 464 -30.12 15.68 -2.72
C PHE A 464 -30.56 14.21 -2.65
N VAL A 465 -31.55 13.85 -3.47
CA VAL A 465 -31.91 12.48 -3.82
C VAL A 465 -31.19 12.20 -5.15
N PRO A 466 -30.38 11.13 -5.28
CA PRO A 466 -29.70 10.83 -6.54
C PRO A 466 -30.72 10.60 -7.66
N PRO A 467 -30.43 11.03 -8.91
CA PRO A 467 -31.33 10.81 -10.04
C PRO A 467 -31.39 9.31 -10.40
N GLU A 468 -32.61 8.86 -10.72
CA GLU A 468 -32.90 7.53 -11.25
C GLU A 468 -32.21 7.34 -12.61
N PRO A 469 -31.59 6.17 -12.91
CA PRO A 469 -30.92 5.97 -14.19
C PRO A 469 -31.91 6.00 -15.37
N GLU A 470 -31.53 6.67 -16.46
CA GLU A 470 -32.34 6.71 -17.67
C GLU A 470 -32.52 5.29 -18.28
N PRO A 471 -33.70 4.95 -18.80
CA PRO A 471 -33.94 3.66 -19.42
C PRO A 471 -33.31 3.59 -20.83
N GLU A 472 -32.60 2.51 -21.11
CA GLU A 472 -32.02 2.23 -22.43
C GLU A 472 -33.07 2.19 -23.56
N PRO A 473 -32.69 2.57 -24.81
CA PRO A 473 -33.61 2.58 -25.93
C PRO A 473 -33.96 1.16 -26.39
N LEU A 474 -35.26 0.84 -26.33
CA LEU A 474 -35.85 -0.40 -26.84
C LEU A 474 -35.57 -0.59 -28.34
N SER A 475 -34.91 -1.70 -28.68
CA SER A 475 -34.83 -2.25 -30.04
C SER A 475 -36.23 -2.62 -30.55
N VAL A 476 -36.67 -1.95 -31.62
CA VAL A 476 -37.92 -2.23 -32.34
C VAL A 476 -37.63 -3.23 -33.45
N ASP A 477 -38.03 -4.48 -33.27
CA ASP A 477 -38.44 -5.48 -34.28
C ASP A 477 -38.59 -6.81 -33.52
N SER A 478 -39.75 -7.46 -33.36
CA SER A 478 -40.84 -7.70 -34.28
C SER A 478 -42.04 -8.27 -33.50
N PHE A 479 -43.22 -7.68 -33.67
CA PHE A 479 -44.49 -8.29 -33.26
C PHE A 479 -45.10 -9.00 -34.47
N VAL A 480 -45.35 -10.30 -34.36
CA VAL A 480 -46.44 -10.97 -35.08
C VAL A 480 -47.25 -11.80 -34.09
N PHE A 481 -48.55 -11.54 -34.13
CA PHE A 481 -49.63 -11.96 -33.25
C PHE A 481 -49.91 -13.49 -33.23
N ASP A 482 -50.10 -14.00 -32.00
CA ASP A 482 -51.36 -14.54 -31.45
C ASP A 482 -51.98 -15.83 -32.04
N LEU A 483 -52.14 -16.87 -31.21
CA LEU A 483 -53.47 -17.35 -30.78
C LEU A 483 -53.39 -18.58 -29.85
N ALA A 484 -54.25 -18.53 -28.83
CA ALA A 484 -54.58 -19.54 -27.83
C ALA A 484 -54.87 -20.96 -28.36
N TYR A 485 -54.39 -21.99 -27.63
CA TYR A 485 -55.20 -22.91 -26.81
C TYR A 485 -54.32 -23.77 -25.91
#